data_AF-A0A7M7Q389-F1
#
_entry.id   AF-A0A7M7Q389-F1
#
_cell.length_a   1.000
_cell.length_b   1.000
_cell.length_c   1.000
_cell.angle_alpha   90.00
_cell.angle_beta   90.00
_cell.angle_gamma   90.00
#
_symmetry.space_group_name_H-M   'P 1'
#
loop_
_entity.id
_entity.type
_entity.pdbx_description
1 polymer ?
#
loop_
_entity_poly.entity_id
_entity_poly.type
_entity_poly.pdbx_seq_one_letter_code
_entity_poly.pdbx_strand_id
1 'polypeptide(L)'
;MIYSHNLAYTFFTSTVKNLKIADCKLLGYQWDGSYKNALEISHEIQKSNQCSNCLEMGINAVNHQTQIRRYLVITSASTPYCQLTNDDESLITKAIDKLKSDTALFPQLPSNPLKNIFSSEWLNFGK
;
A
#
# COMPACT_ATOMS: atom_id res chain seq x y z
N MET A 1 16.84 -2.10 12.31
CA MET A 1 16.23 -1.27 11.26
C MET A 1 16.68 -1.82 9.90
N ILE A 2 15.99 -2.87 9.44
CA ILE A 2 16.29 -3.63 8.18
C ILE A 2 14.96 -4.16 7.56
N TYR A 3 13.88 -4.25 8.34
CA TYR A 3 12.65 -4.93 7.97
C TYR A 3 11.82 -4.26 6.87
N SER A 4 11.59 -2.95 6.91
CA SER A 4 10.76 -2.26 5.89
C SER A 4 11.45 -2.19 4.52
N HIS A 5 12.78 -2.02 4.50
CA HIS A 5 13.54 -2.03 3.26
C HIS A 5 13.54 -3.42 2.60
N ASN A 6 13.74 -4.47 3.41
CA ASN A 6 13.60 -5.85 2.94
C ASN A 6 12.16 -6.17 2.52
N LEU A 7 11.15 -5.56 3.13
CA LEU A 7 9.76 -5.77 2.78
C LEU A 7 9.45 -5.25 1.36
N ALA A 8 10.02 -4.12 0.94
CA ALA A 8 9.90 -3.64 -0.43
C ALA A 8 10.47 -4.67 -1.44
N TYR A 9 11.62 -5.27 -1.13
CA TYR A 9 12.19 -6.36 -1.93
C TYR A 9 11.31 -7.62 -1.90
N THR A 10 10.75 -7.97 -0.76
CA THR A 10 9.81 -9.10 -0.61
C THR A 10 8.57 -8.90 -1.47
N PHE A 11 7.96 -7.71 -1.47
CA PHE A 11 6.82 -7.40 -2.33
C PHE A 11 7.21 -7.38 -3.82
N PHE A 12 8.37 -6.83 -4.15
CA PHE A 12 8.83 -6.87 -5.55
C PHE A 12 9.03 -8.31 -6.03
N THR A 13 9.73 -9.15 -5.26
CA THR A 13 9.96 -10.55 -5.63
C THR A 13 8.68 -11.39 -5.62
N SER A 14 7.70 -11.08 -4.76
CA SER A 14 6.39 -11.75 -4.82
C SER A 14 5.67 -11.43 -6.13
N THR A 15 5.73 -10.18 -6.62
CA THR A 15 5.13 -9.82 -7.93
C THR A 15 5.78 -10.59 -9.08
N VAL A 16 7.09 -10.84 -9.02
CA VAL A 16 7.79 -11.66 -10.03
C VAL A 16 7.38 -13.14 -9.95
N LYS A 17 7.24 -13.70 -8.73
CA LYS A 17 6.77 -15.09 -8.54
C LYS A 17 5.33 -15.26 -9.04
N ASN A 18 4.49 -14.24 -8.79
CA ASN A 18 3.08 -14.23 -9.18
C ASN A 18 2.87 -14.02 -10.68
N LEU A 19 3.90 -13.69 -11.48
CA LEU A 19 3.78 -13.69 -12.95
C LEU A 19 3.27 -15.02 -13.51
N LYS A 20 3.52 -16.13 -12.80
CA LYS A 20 3.05 -17.47 -13.20
C LYS A 20 1.62 -17.77 -12.71
N ILE A 21 1.08 -16.97 -11.80
CA ILE A 21 -0.21 -17.18 -11.14
C ILE A 21 -1.05 -15.91 -11.41
N ALA A 22 -1.88 -15.96 -12.44
CA ALA A 22 -2.59 -14.80 -13.01
C ALA A 22 -3.47 -14.01 -12.01
N ASP A 23 -3.74 -14.56 -10.83
CA ASP A 23 -4.79 -14.08 -9.93
C ASP A 23 -4.29 -13.28 -8.71
N CYS A 24 -2.97 -13.10 -8.53
CA CYS A 24 -2.43 -12.38 -7.36
C CYS A 24 -1.69 -11.10 -7.72
N LYS A 25 -2.46 -10.01 -7.84
CA LYS A 25 -1.97 -8.67 -8.20
C LYS A 25 -1.96 -7.74 -6.99
N LEU A 26 -0.91 -6.95 -6.85
CA LEU A 26 -0.84 -5.86 -5.86
C LEU A 26 -1.30 -4.58 -6.53
N LEU A 27 -2.54 -4.18 -6.28
CA LEU A 27 -3.18 -3.03 -6.94
C LEU A 27 -2.86 -1.72 -6.22
N GLY A 28 -2.39 -0.75 -7.00
CA GLY A 28 -2.10 0.61 -6.57
C GLY A 28 -3.24 1.56 -6.92
N TYR A 29 -3.90 2.07 -5.88
CA TYR A 29 -4.97 3.05 -5.98
C TYR A 29 -4.37 4.44 -5.93
N GLN A 30 -4.77 5.33 -6.83
CA GLN A 30 -4.27 6.70 -6.78
C GLN A 30 -4.66 7.35 -5.46
N TRP A 31 -3.69 7.93 -4.76
CA TRP A 31 -3.87 8.52 -3.45
C TRP A 31 -3.41 9.98 -3.44
N ASP A 32 -4.25 10.88 -2.92
CA ASP A 32 -3.91 12.31 -2.81
C ASP A 32 -3.03 12.64 -1.59
N GLY A 33 -2.79 11.67 -0.71
CA GLY A 33 -2.04 11.83 0.54
C GLY A 33 -2.93 12.11 1.76
N SER A 34 -4.23 12.28 1.58
CA SER A 34 -5.16 12.58 2.66
C SER A 34 -5.69 11.31 3.34
N TYR A 35 -5.97 11.42 4.64
CA TYR A 35 -6.69 10.39 5.40
C TYR A 35 -8.04 10.03 4.77
N LYS A 36 -8.80 11.04 4.31
CA LYS A 36 -10.12 10.84 3.72
C LYS A 36 -10.05 9.93 2.50
N ASN A 37 -9.12 10.20 1.59
CA ASN A 37 -8.97 9.40 0.38
C ASN A 37 -8.39 8.01 0.68
N ALA A 38 -7.50 7.88 1.68
CA ALA A 38 -7.03 6.56 2.14
C ALA A 38 -8.18 5.68 2.68
N LEU A 39 -9.12 6.28 3.43
CA LEU A 39 -10.29 5.58 3.96
C LEU A 39 -11.29 5.18 2.84
N GLU A 40 -11.45 6.03 1.83
CA GLU A 40 -12.24 5.70 0.64
C GLU A 40 -11.64 4.48 -0.09
N ILE A 41 -10.32 4.48 -0.30
CA ILE A 41 -9.59 3.37 -0.92
C ILE A 41 -9.75 2.08 -0.12
N SER A 42 -9.63 2.10 1.22
CA SER A 42 -9.79 0.87 2.01
C SER A 42 -11.20 0.28 1.91
N HIS A 43 -12.23 1.13 1.92
CA HIS A 43 -13.60 0.66 1.74
C HIS A 43 -13.84 0.09 0.33
N GLU A 44 -13.21 0.66 -0.70
CA GLU A 44 -13.30 0.14 -2.06
C GLU A 44 -12.71 -1.27 -2.17
N ILE A 45 -11.50 -1.46 -1.61
CA ILE A 45 -10.81 -2.75 -1.62
C ILE A 45 -11.62 -3.83 -0.90
N GLN A 46 -12.27 -3.49 0.22
CA GLN A 46 -13.12 -4.42 0.97
C GLN A 46 -14.40 -4.81 0.20
N LYS A 47 -14.95 -3.90 -0.62
CA LYS A 47 -16.17 -4.15 -1.40
C LYS A 47 -15.92 -4.97 -2.66
N SER A 48 -14.82 -4.67 -3.35
CA SER A 48 -14.36 -5.46 -4.48
C SER A 48 -12.85 -5.36 -4.56
N ASN A 49 -12.17 -6.49 -4.48
CA ASN A 49 -10.72 -6.60 -4.73
C ASN A 49 -10.38 -6.46 -6.23
N GLN A 50 -11.19 -5.69 -6.96
CA GLN A 50 -11.11 -5.48 -8.39
C GLN A 50 -11.09 -3.99 -8.65
N CYS A 51 -10.04 -3.56 -9.34
CA CYS A 51 -9.94 -2.20 -9.84
C CYS A 51 -9.43 -2.27 -11.28
N SER A 52 -10.30 -1.93 -12.23
CA SER A 52 -10.00 -2.02 -13.66
C SER A 52 -8.98 -0.96 -14.13
N ASN A 53 -8.87 0.15 -13.40
CA ASN A 53 -8.01 1.29 -13.74
C ASN A 53 -6.81 1.44 -12.78
N CYS A 54 -6.60 0.50 -11.86
CA CYS A 54 -5.48 0.57 -10.92
C CYS A 54 -4.19 0.10 -11.59
N LEU A 55 -3.09 0.70 -11.14
CA LEU A 55 -1.76 0.26 -11.53
C LEU A 55 -1.40 -1.02 -10.78
N GLU A 56 -0.56 -1.86 -11.37
CA GLU A 56 0.06 -2.96 -10.64
C GLU A 56 1.39 -2.52 -10.03
N MET A 57 1.60 -2.80 -8.74
CA MET A 57 2.90 -2.62 -8.10
C MET A 57 3.89 -3.68 -8.58
N GLY A 58 5.17 -3.31 -8.70
CA GLY A 58 6.26 -4.25 -8.99
C GLY A 58 6.53 -4.41 -10.48
N ILE A 59 6.81 -5.64 -10.92
CA ILE A 59 7.30 -5.90 -12.29
C ILE A 59 6.31 -5.46 -13.38
N ASN A 60 5.01 -5.56 -13.13
CA ASN A 60 3.95 -5.18 -14.09
C ASN A 60 3.67 -3.68 -14.14
N ALA A 61 4.29 -2.87 -13.28
CA ALA A 61 4.14 -1.40 -13.30
C ALA A 61 4.57 -0.80 -14.65
N VAL A 62 5.52 -1.47 -15.35
CA VAL A 62 6.01 -1.06 -16.68
C VAL A 62 4.93 -1.10 -17.77
N ASN A 63 3.85 -1.85 -17.57
CA ASN A 63 2.77 -2.01 -18.55
C ASN A 63 1.79 -0.84 -18.55
N HIS A 64 1.97 0.12 -17.64
CA HIS A 64 1.07 1.26 -17.49
C HIS A 64 1.78 2.58 -17.79
N GLN A 65 1.04 3.54 -18.35
CA GLN A 65 1.56 4.90 -18.54
C GLN A 65 1.80 5.54 -17.16
N THR A 66 3.06 5.78 -16.84
CA THR A 66 3.48 6.37 -15.56
C THR A 66 3.27 7.88 -15.60
N GLN A 67 2.24 8.35 -14.92
CA GLN A 67 2.16 9.75 -14.50
C GLN A 67 2.81 9.88 -13.13
N ILE A 68 3.52 10.98 -12.87
CA ILE A 68 4.10 11.26 -11.55
C ILE A 68 2.94 11.52 -10.58
N ARG A 69 2.48 10.48 -9.90
CA ARG A 69 1.39 10.49 -8.92
C ARG A 69 1.75 9.59 -7.73
N ARG A 70 1.05 9.76 -6.62
CA ARG A 70 1.16 8.89 -5.46
C ARG A 70 0.10 7.79 -5.55
N TYR A 71 0.49 6.58 -5.17
CA TYR A 71 -0.38 5.42 -5.16
C TYR A 71 -0.30 4.73 -3.80
N LEU A 72 -1.45 4.32 -3.28
CA LEU A 72 -1.58 3.52 -2.07
C LEU A 72 -1.82 2.06 -2.48
N VAL A 73 -0.99 1.16 -1.96
CA VAL A 73 -1.14 -0.28 -2.12
C VAL A 73 -1.41 -0.85 -0.74
N ILE A 74 -2.52 -1.58 -0.58
CA ILE A 74 -2.84 -2.29 0.65
C ILE A 74 -2.57 -3.77 0.43
N THR A 75 -1.80 -4.38 1.32
CA THR A 75 -1.38 -5.78 1.23
C THR A 75 -1.84 -6.55 2.47
N SER A 76 -2.02 -7.87 2.34
CA SER A 76 -2.13 -8.74 3.51
C SER A 76 -0.82 -8.73 4.30
N ALA A 77 -0.89 -8.97 5.60
CA ALA A 77 0.26 -9.23 6.44
C ALA A 77 0.95 -10.58 6.12
N SER A 78 0.28 -11.45 5.36
CA SER A 78 0.74 -12.81 5.06
C SER A 78 0.77 -13.10 3.55
N THR A 79 1.54 -14.12 3.16
CA THR A 79 1.54 -14.62 1.77
C THR A 79 0.29 -15.46 1.50
N PRO A 80 -0.42 -15.29 0.37
CA PRO A 80 -0.11 -14.37 -0.73
C PRO A 80 -0.57 -12.93 -0.41
N TYR A 81 0.37 -11.98 -0.48
CA TYR A 81 0.18 -10.57 -0.02
C TYR A 81 -0.95 -9.78 -0.71
N CYS A 82 -1.57 -10.32 -1.76
CA CYS A 82 -2.67 -9.70 -2.52
C CYS A 82 -4.08 -10.05 -2.00
N GLN A 83 -4.20 -11.07 -1.14
CA GLN A 83 -5.49 -11.55 -0.65
C GLN A 83 -5.68 -11.09 0.79
N LEU A 84 -6.49 -10.06 0.98
CA LEU A 84 -6.82 -9.59 2.32
C LEU A 84 -7.73 -10.58 3.02
N THR A 85 -7.41 -10.83 4.28
CA THR A 85 -8.19 -11.64 5.21
C THR A 85 -8.94 -10.73 6.20
N ASN A 86 -9.90 -11.30 6.95
CA ASN A 86 -10.58 -10.56 8.01
C ASN A 86 -9.62 -10.06 9.10
N ASP A 87 -8.50 -10.76 9.32
CA ASP A 87 -7.49 -10.34 10.29
C ASP A 87 -6.76 -9.08 9.84
N ASP A 88 -6.55 -8.93 8.53
CA ASP A 88 -5.90 -7.77 7.92
C ASP A 88 -6.75 -6.49 8.06
N GLU A 89 -8.09 -6.59 8.04
CA GLU A 89 -9.00 -5.44 8.15
C GLU A 89 -8.71 -4.60 9.41
N SER A 90 -8.50 -5.26 10.55
CA SER A 90 -8.21 -4.59 11.80
C SER A 90 -6.86 -3.86 11.76
N LEU A 91 -5.89 -4.41 11.04
CA LEU A 91 -4.56 -3.81 10.86
C LEU A 91 -4.61 -2.64 9.90
N ILE A 92 -5.37 -2.77 8.81
CA ILE A 92 -5.58 -1.72 7.80
C ILE A 92 -6.30 -0.52 8.41
N THR A 93 -7.36 -0.76 9.19
CA THR A 93 -8.07 0.33 9.87
C THR A 93 -7.14 1.10 10.80
N LYS A 94 -6.37 0.39 11.63
CA LYS A 94 -5.36 1.01 12.52
C LYS A 94 -4.28 1.76 11.74
N ALA A 95 -3.86 1.23 10.59
CA ALA A 95 -2.88 1.84 9.71
C ALA A 95 -3.39 3.18 9.16
N ILE A 96 -4.65 3.21 8.71
CA ILE A 96 -5.29 4.41 8.16
C ILE A 96 -5.57 5.42 9.27
N ASP A 97 -6.01 4.98 10.44
CA ASP A 97 -6.22 5.87 11.61
C ASP A 97 -4.94 6.59 12.03
N LYS A 98 -3.76 5.95 11.91
CA LYS A 98 -2.47 6.63 12.14
C LYS A 98 -2.23 7.77 11.16
N LEU A 99 -2.68 7.66 9.91
CA LEU A 99 -2.60 8.76 8.94
C LEU A 99 -3.38 9.98 9.43
N LYS A 100 -4.45 9.83 10.23
CA LYS A 100 -5.18 10.96 10.81
C LYS A 100 -4.32 11.77 11.77
N SER A 101 -3.51 11.08 12.58
CA SER A 101 -2.53 11.70 13.49
C SER A 101 -1.40 12.37 12.71
N ASP A 102 -0.86 11.68 11.71
CA ASP A 102 0.29 12.17 10.93
C ASP A 102 -0.08 13.30 9.98
N THR A 103 -1.28 13.29 9.39
CA THR A 103 -1.79 14.38 8.54
C THR A 103 -2.06 15.64 9.38
N ALA A 104 -2.47 15.49 10.64
CA ALA A 104 -2.61 16.60 11.58
C ALA A 104 -1.25 17.18 12.01
N LEU A 105 -0.19 16.36 12.00
CA LEU A 105 1.18 16.76 12.33
C LEU A 105 1.95 17.34 11.12
N PHE A 106 1.59 16.94 9.89
CA PHE A 106 2.23 17.39 8.64
C PHE A 106 1.20 17.70 7.54
N PRO A 107 0.43 18.79 7.68
CA PRO A 107 -0.66 19.13 6.76
C PRO A 107 -0.20 19.43 5.32
N GLN A 108 1.10 19.68 5.12
CA GLN A 108 1.70 19.89 3.80
C GLN A 108 3.00 19.10 3.69
N LEU A 109 2.92 17.84 3.26
CA LEU A 109 4.09 17.19 2.69
C LEU A 109 4.38 17.86 1.34
N PRO A 110 5.48 18.62 1.19
CA PRO A 110 5.81 19.26 -0.07
C PRO A 110 5.89 18.18 -1.16
N SER A 111 5.61 18.58 -2.40
CA SER A 111 5.60 17.76 -3.62
C SER A 111 6.95 17.09 -3.98
N ASN A 112 7.90 17.00 -3.05
CA ASN A 112 9.23 16.45 -3.24
C ASN A 112 9.38 15.10 -2.52
N PRO A 113 9.61 13.95 -3.20
CA PRO A 113 9.27 12.64 -2.63
C PRO A 113 10.33 11.99 -1.74
N LEU A 114 11.46 12.64 -1.42
CA LEU A 114 12.67 11.86 -1.05
C LEU A 114 13.32 12.16 0.30
N LYS A 115 12.70 12.93 1.19
CA LYS A 115 13.23 13.06 2.56
C LYS A 115 12.10 13.02 3.57
N ASN A 116 12.11 11.98 4.41
CA ASN A 116 11.46 11.93 5.72
C ASN A 116 10.00 11.44 5.78
N ILE A 117 9.71 10.23 5.27
CA ILE A 117 8.57 9.45 5.79
C ILE A 117 8.97 7.98 5.92
N PHE A 118 9.83 7.69 6.89
CA PHE A 118 9.90 6.37 7.51
C PHE A 118 9.94 6.59 9.01
N SER A 119 8.82 7.05 9.58
CA SER A 119 8.65 7.09 11.02
C SER A 119 8.52 5.66 11.55
N SER A 120 9.27 5.39 12.60
CA SER A 120 9.55 4.11 13.25
C SER A 120 8.36 3.44 13.95
N GLU A 121 7.11 3.87 13.71
CA GLU A 121 5.94 3.45 14.49
C GLU A 121 5.10 2.32 13.87
N TRP A 122 5.53 1.81 12.72
CA TRP A 122 4.97 0.59 12.10
C TRP A 122 5.55 -0.71 12.67
N LEU A 123 6.48 -0.61 13.63
CA LEU A 123 7.35 -1.72 14.08
C LEU A 123 6.80 -2.62 15.21
N ASN A 124 5.58 -2.41 15.70
CA ASN A 124 5.07 -3.14 16.89
C ASN A 124 3.85 -4.05 16.67
N PHE A 125 3.40 -4.26 15.43
CA PHE A 125 2.38 -5.28 15.13
C PHE A 125 3.08 -6.59 14.73
N GLY A 126 3.55 -7.33 15.72
CA GLY A 126 4.25 -8.60 15.50
C GLY A 126 4.89 -9.18 16.76
N LYS A 127 4.13 -9.25 17.84
CA LYS A 127 4.41 -10.14 18.98
C LYS A 127 3.25 -11.10 19.15
#